data_AF-W6NA79-F1
#
_entry.id   AF-W6NA79-F1
#
_cell.length_a   1.000
_cell.length_b   1.000
_cell.length_c   1.000
_cell.angle_alpha   90.00
_cell.angle_beta   90.00
_cell.angle_gamma   90.00
#
_symmetry.space_group_name_H-M   'P 1'
#
loop_
_entity.id
_entity.type
_entity.pdbx_description
1 polymer ?
#
loop_
_entity_poly.entity_id
_entity_poly.type
_entity_poly.pdbx_seq_one_letter_code
_entity_poly.pdbx_strand_id
1 'polypeptide(L)'
;MLSSLTWMEGSYKIAEKKIKEMRRNYGWPRELFGDFKNSTTIDNYHKQDYYPILEAYKKNDGSFPTILSILKKGKENREMFRLINVPADRTVFLLSPAAADAWYQHERNSLTIPYGILTPPQYK
;
A
#
# COMPACT_ATOMS: atom_id res chain seq x y z
N MET A 1 -7.59 -29.16 3.17
CA MET A 1 -8.17 -28.59 1.93
C MET A 1 -7.23 -28.77 0.74
N LEU A 2 -5.94 -28.41 0.82
CA LEU A 2 -4.99 -28.76 -0.26
C LEU A 2 -4.75 -30.27 -0.38
N SER A 3 -4.67 -30.98 0.76
CA SER A 3 -4.51 -32.43 0.82
C SER A 3 -5.70 -33.23 0.27
N SER A 4 -6.86 -32.60 0.09
CA SER A 4 -8.06 -33.24 -0.48
C SER A 4 -8.15 -33.05 -2.00
N LEU A 5 -7.21 -32.35 -2.63
CA LEU A 5 -7.19 -32.13 -4.09
C LEU A 5 -6.48 -33.30 -4.77
N THR A 6 -7.26 -34.16 -5.43
CA THR A 6 -6.78 -35.37 -6.10
C THR A 6 -5.87 -35.09 -7.30
N TRP A 7 -5.94 -33.89 -7.88
CA TRP A 7 -5.15 -33.49 -9.04
C TRP A 7 -3.80 -32.85 -8.70
N MET A 8 -3.47 -32.65 -7.42
CA MET A 8 -2.23 -31.98 -6.95
C MET A 8 -1.15 -32.95 -6.45
N GLU A 9 -1.13 -34.19 -6.93
CA GLU A 9 -0.21 -35.23 -6.46
C GLU A 9 1.26 -34.75 -6.52
N GLY A 10 2.01 -34.95 -5.43
CA GLY A 10 3.42 -34.54 -5.30
C GLY A 10 3.69 -33.03 -5.10
N SER A 11 2.79 -32.13 -5.51
CA SER A 11 3.02 -30.67 -5.48
C SER A 11 2.45 -29.96 -4.23
N TYR A 12 1.62 -30.64 -3.43
CA TYR A 12 0.92 -30.03 -2.29
C TYR A 12 1.86 -29.40 -1.26
N LYS A 13 3.03 -30.00 -0.98
CA LYS A 13 3.99 -29.49 0.01
C LYS A 13 4.54 -28.12 -0.39
N ILE A 14 4.73 -27.89 -1.69
CA ILE A 14 5.21 -26.62 -2.23
C ILE A 14 4.12 -25.55 -2.11
N ALA A 15 2.88 -25.90 -2.46
CA ALA A 15 1.75 -25.00 -2.30
C ALA A 15 1.51 -24.62 -0.83
N GLU A 16 1.62 -25.59 0.08
CA GLU A 16 1.51 -25.36 1.51
C GLU A 16 2.63 -24.44 2.03
N LYS A 17 3.87 -24.66 1.57
CA LYS A 17 5.00 -23.77 1.89
C LYS A 17 4.73 -22.34 1.43
N LYS A 18 4.24 -22.14 0.21
CA LYS A 18 3.89 -20.80 -0.32
C LYS A 18 2.85 -20.09 0.56
N ILE A 19 1.83 -20.80 1.02
CA ILE A 19 0.80 -20.25 1.91
C ILE A 19 1.39 -19.90 3.28
N LYS A 20 2.26 -20.77 3.83
CA LYS A 20 2.96 -20.52 5.11
C LYS A 20 3.86 -19.29 5.05
N GLU A 21 4.53 -19.08 3.93
CA GLU A 21 5.44 -17.96 3.69
C GLU A 21 4.74 -16.69 3.17
N MET A 22 3.41 -16.72 3.01
CA MET A 22 2.63 -15.58 2.55
C MET A 22 2.66 -14.45 3.56
N ARG A 23 2.99 -13.24 3.11
CA ARG A 23 2.92 -12.04 3.94
C ARG A 23 1.46 -11.60 4.05
N ARG A 24 1.06 -11.19 5.25
CA ARG A 24 -0.29 -10.69 5.52
C ARG A 24 -0.18 -9.27 6.04
N ASN A 25 -0.78 -8.32 5.33
CA ASN A 25 -0.82 -6.91 5.70
C ASN A 25 -2.26 -6.53 6.02
N TYR A 26 -2.48 -5.88 7.16
CA TYR A 26 -3.81 -5.58 7.67
C TYR A 26 -3.94 -4.11 8.06
N GLY A 27 -5.08 -3.50 7.75
CA GLY A 27 -5.38 -2.12 8.13
C GLY A 27 -4.61 -1.13 7.25
N TRP A 28 -3.46 -0.66 7.72
CA TRP A 28 -2.64 0.37 7.07
C TRP A 28 -1.13 0.03 7.15
N PRO A 29 -0.26 0.67 6.33
CA PRO A 29 1.18 0.50 6.41
C PRO A 29 1.73 1.03 7.74
N ARG A 30 2.03 0.12 8.68
CA ARG A 30 2.46 0.47 10.04
C ARG A 30 3.77 1.25 10.07
N GLU A 31 4.72 0.92 9.21
CA GLU A 31 6.01 1.64 9.15
C GLU A 31 5.85 3.10 8.71
N LEU A 32 4.84 3.40 7.87
CA LEU A 32 4.60 4.75 7.37
C LEU A 32 3.70 5.57 8.31
N PHE A 33 2.56 5.01 8.71
CA PHE A 33 1.53 5.72 9.49
C PHE A 33 1.68 5.55 11.01
N GLY A 34 2.44 4.56 11.47
CA GLY A 34 2.61 4.26 12.89
C GLY A 34 1.31 3.93 13.59
N ASP A 35 1.17 4.47 14.81
CA ASP A 35 -0.01 4.42 15.67
C ASP A 35 -0.89 5.68 15.56
N PHE A 36 -0.64 6.51 14.54
CA PHE A 36 -1.26 7.83 14.35
C PHE A 36 -1.02 8.85 15.46
N LYS A 37 -0.10 8.60 16.40
CA LYS A 37 0.30 9.60 17.42
C LYS A 37 1.52 10.40 16.99
N ASN A 38 2.40 9.80 16.17
CA ASN A 38 3.58 10.46 15.63
C ASN A 38 3.52 10.50 14.10
N SER A 39 3.43 11.70 13.53
CA SER A 39 3.39 11.92 12.08
C SER A 39 4.75 12.11 11.44
N THR A 40 5.85 12.10 12.19
CA THR A 40 7.20 12.45 11.67
C THR A 40 7.60 11.61 10.45
N THR A 41 7.35 10.29 10.48
CA THR A 41 7.71 9.41 9.37
C THR A 41 6.90 9.72 8.11
N ILE A 42 5.58 9.84 8.23
CA ILE A 42 4.71 10.17 7.10
C ILE A 42 4.97 11.59 6.60
N ASP A 43 5.26 12.53 7.48
CA ASP A 43 5.62 13.91 7.12
C ASP A 43 6.91 13.95 6.33
N ASN A 44 7.96 13.28 6.80
CA ASN A 44 9.23 13.16 6.08
C ASN A 44 9.06 12.48 4.72
N TYR A 45 8.19 11.46 4.64
CA TYR A 45 7.85 10.80 3.38
C TYR A 45 7.21 11.77 2.38
N HIS A 46 6.34 12.68 2.81
CA HIS A 46 5.64 13.61 1.91
C HIS A 46 6.40 14.94 1.66
N LYS A 47 7.37 15.27 2.53
CA LYS A 47 8.01 16.58 2.60
C LYS A 47 8.63 17.08 1.29
N GLN A 48 9.30 16.20 0.55
CA GLN A 48 10.04 16.65 -0.64
C GLN A 48 9.15 16.86 -1.87
N ASP A 49 8.03 16.14 -1.99
CA ASP A 49 7.27 16.10 -3.24
C ASP A 49 5.87 16.69 -3.14
N TYR A 50 5.24 16.60 -1.97
CA TYR A 50 3.83 16.95 -1.80
C TYR A 50 3.63 18.21 -0.95
N TYR A 51 4.56 18.56 -0.06
CA TYR A 51 4.45 19.79 0.74
C TYR A 51 4.32 21.09 -0.08
N PRO A 52 4.93 21.22 -1.27
CA PRO A 52 4.70 22.40 -2.11
C PRO A 52 3.23 22.64 -2.48
N ILE A 53 2.36 21.61 -2.39
CA ILE A 53 0.91 21.76 -2.55
C ILE A 53 0.33 22.72 -1.49
N LEU A 54 0.81 22.64 -0.24
CA LEU A 54 0.32 23.49 0.85
C LEU A 54 0.61 24.96 0.57
N GLU A 55 1.83 25.26 0.08
CA GLU A 55 2.23 26.63 -0.26
C GLU A 55 1.50 27.14 -1.50
N ALA A 56 1.30 26.29 -2.51
CA ALA A 56 0.49 26.62 -3.69
C ALA A 56 -0.96 26.93 -3.30
N TYR A 57 -1.55 26.14 -2.40
CA TYR A 57 -2.91 26.32 -1.91
C TYR A 57 -3.06 27.62 -1.09
N LYS A 58 -2.14 27.91 -0.17
CA LYS A 58 -2.16 29.16 0.62
C LYS A 58 -2.03 30.41 -0.25
N LYS A 59 -1.26 30.34 -1.33
CA LYS A 59 -1.04 31.47 -2.24
C LYS A 59 -2.27 31.77 -3.10
N ASN A 60 -2.95 30.74 -3.58
CA ASN A 60 -4.17 30.85 -4.37
C ASN A 60 -4.94 29.53 -4.29
N ASP A 61 -5.98 29.51 -3.45
CA ASP A 61 -6.83 28.35 -3.18
C ASP A 61 -7.56 27.84 -4.44
N GLY A 62 -7.76 28.70 -5.44
CA GLY A 62 -8.35 28.38 -6.74
C GLY A 62 -7.38 27.81 -7.79
N SER A 63 -6.07 27.68 -7.52
CA SER A 63 -5.09 27.24 -8.52
C SER A 63 -5.02 25.71 -8.67
N PHE A 64 -6.15 25.10 -9.03
CA PHE A 64 -6.24 23.66 -9.31
C PHE A 64 -5.17 23.13 -10.28
N PRO A 65 -4.85 23.81 -11.41
CA PRO A 65 -3.83 23.32 -12.34
C PRO A 65 -2.43 23.25 -11.72
N THR A 66 -2.07 24.20 -10.86
CA THR A 66 -0.79 24.20 -10.15
C THR A 66 -0.71 23.04 -9.17
N ILE A 67 -1.74 22.85 -8.35
CA ILE A 67 -1.81 21.76 -7.37
C ILE A 67 -1.74 20.40 -8.09
N LEU A 68 -2.49 20.23 -9.18
CA LEU A 68 -2.51 19.00 -9.95
C LEU A 68 -1.13 18.71 -10.60
N SER A 69 -0.43 19.74 -11.07
CA SER A 69 0.91 19.59 -11.64
C SER A 69 1.92 19.10 -10.58
N ILE A 70 1.89 19.71 -9.38
CA ILE A 70 2.75 19.28 -8.26
C ILE A 70 2.43 17.84 -7.86
N LEU A 71 1.14 17.50 -7.72
CA LEU A 71 0.70 16.15 -7.37
C LEU A 71 1.18 15.10 -8.37
N LYS A 72 1.01 15.35 -9.68
CA LYS A 72 1.45 14.43 -10.74
C LYS A 72 2.95 14.21 -10.70
N LYS A 73 3.72 15.30 -10.63
CA LYS A 73 5.19 15.24 -10.52
C LYS A 73 5.64 14.48 -9.27
N GLY A 74 4.99 14.74 -8.13
CA GLY A 74 5.29 14.07 -6.88
C GLY A 74 5.01 12.58 -6.94
N LYS A 75 3.85 12.19 -7.50
CA LYS A 75 3.47 10.80 -7.70
C LYS A 75 4.46 10.05 -8.60
N GLU A 76 4.81 10.60 -9.76
CA GLU A 76 5.76 9.95 -10.68
C GLU A 76 7.13 9.73 -10.03
N ASN A 77 7.65 10.73 -9.33
CA ASN A 77 8.94 10.62 -8.65
C ASN A 77 8.90 9.65 -7.47
N ARG A 78 7.95 9.80 -6.54
CA ARG A 78 7.89 9.05 -5.28
C ARG A 78 7.40 7.62 -5.48
N GLU A 79 6.33 7.42 -6.26
CA GLU A 79 5.64 6.13 -6.38
C GLU A 79 6.13 5.29 -7.57
N MET A 80 6.90 5.86 -8.50
CA MET A 80 7.35 5.15 -9.69
C MET A 80 8.88 5.13 -9.81
N PHE A 81 9.52 6.28 -10.00
CA PHE A 81 10.95 6.31 -10.34
C PHE A 81 11.87 6.01 -9.17
N ARG A 82 11.58 6.49 -7.96
CA ARG A 82 12.44 6.19 -6.78
C ARG A 82 12.46 4.71 -6.42
N LEU A 83 11.36 3.99 -6.69
CA LEU A 83 11.27 2.57 -6.37
C LEU A 83 12.26 1.71 -7.19
N ILE A 84 12.77 2.20 -8.31
CA ILE A 84 13.78 1.50 -9.13
C ILE A 84 15.06 1.23 -8.33
N ASN A 85 15.42 2.13 -7.41
CA ASN A 85 16.67 2.06 -6.64
C ASN A 85 16.46 1.56 -5.20
N VAL A 86 15.24 1.17 -4.84
CA VAL A 86 14.88 0.72 -3.48
C VAL A 86 14.61 -0.79 -3.52
N PRO A 87 15.08 -1.56 -2.54
CA PRO A 87 14.78 -2.98 -2.47
C PRO A 87 13.27 -3.24 -2.39
N ALA A 88 12.82 -4.32 -3.03
CA ALA A 88 11.42 -4.70 -3.03
C ALA A 88 10.91 -5.02 -1.60
N ASP A 89 9.82 -4.39 -1.19
CA ASP A 89 9.20 -4.58 0.12
C ASP A 89 7.82 -5.26 0.00
N ARG A 90 7.61 -6.33 0.77
CA ARG A 90 6.36 -7.10 0.83
C ARG A 90 5.29 -6.45 1.74
N THR A 91 5.63 -5.39 2.47
CA THR A 91 4.72 -4.70 3.40
C THR A 91 3.97 -3.51 2.79
N VAL A 92 4.38 -3.06 1.60
CA VAL A 92 3.77 -1.94 0.89
C VAL A 92 2.37 -2.31 0.39
N PHE A 93 1.43 -1.40 0.58
CA PHE A 93 0.05 -1.52 0.10
C PHE A 93 -0.02 -1.07 -1.36
N LEU A 94 -0.73 -1.83 -2.21
CA LEU A 94 -0.94 -1.48 -3.62
C LEU A 94 -1.85 -0.26 -3.78
N LEU A 95 -2.88 -0.18 -2.95
CA LEU A 95 -3.88 0.87 -2.95
C LEU A 95 -4.00 1.49 -1.56
N SER A 96 -4.76 2.58 -1.49
CA SER A 96 -5.03 3.27 -0.23
C SER A 96 -5.62 2.31 0.83
N PRO A 97 -5.21 2.43 2.10
CA PRO A 97 -5.84 1.73 3.24
C PRO A 97 -7.35 1.99 3.41
N ALA A 98 -7.87 3.04 2.76
CA ALA A 98 -9.29 3.37 2.76
C ALA A 98 -10.10 2.61 1.68
N ALA A 99 -9.45 1.83 0.82
CA ALA A 99 -10.16 1.03 -0.18
C ALA A 99 -11.01 -0.07 0.48
N ALA A 100 -12.25 -0.22 0.03
CA ALA A 100 -13.17 -1.28 0.45
C ALA A 100 -12.99 -2.54 -0.42
N ASP A 101 -11.76 -3.03 -0.50
CA ASP A 101 -11.37 -4.21 -1.29
C ASP A 101 -10.22 -4.95 -0.60
N ALA A 102 -9.92 -6.18 -1.02
CA ALA A 102 -8.75 -6.94 -0.58
C ALA A 102 -8.03 -7.52 -1.80
N TRP A 103 -6.70 -7.53 -1.77
CA TRP A 103 -5.92 -7.94 -2.93
C TRP A 103 -4.75 -8.84 -2.56
N TYR A 104 -4.38 -9.68 -3.52
CA TYR A 104 -3.18 -10.51 -3.48
C TYR A 104 -2.23 -10.07 -4.59
N GLN A 105 -0.97 -9.79 -4.22
CA GLN A 105 0.10 -9.47 -5.16
C GLN A 105 0.99 -10.70 -5.33
N HIS A 106 0.97 -11.29 -6.53
CA HIS A 106 1.66 -12.55 -6.77
C HIS A 106 3.19 -12.40 -6.76
N GLU A 107 3.70 -11.25 -7.20
CA GLU A 107 5.13 -10.90 -7.25
C GLU A 107 5.73 -10.83 -5.85
N ARG A 108 4.90 -10.51 -4.85
CA ARG A 108 5.31 -10.33 -3.45
C ARG A 108 4.80 -11.44 -2.54
N ASN A 109 4.04 -12.41 -3.05
CA ASN A 109 3.31 -13.39 -2.24
C ASN A 109 2.68 -12.74 -0.99
N SER A 110 1.92 -11.66 -1.22
CA SER A 110 1.43 -10.76 -0.17
C SER A 110 -0.07 -10.57 -0.30
N LEU A 111 -0.80 -10.86 0.78
CA LEU A 111 -2.23 -10.65 0.91
C LEU A 111 -2.45 -9.40 1.77
N THR A 112 -3.19 -8.43 1.24
CA THR A 112 -3.51 -7.19 1.94
C THR A 112 -5.01 -7.08 2.17
N ILE A 113 -5.39 -6.85 3.42
CA ILE A 113 -6.77 -6.53 3.83
C ILE A 113 -6.72 -5.13 4.47
N PRO A 114 -7.01 -4.06 3.70
CA PRO A 114 -6.96 -2.69 4.19
C PRO A 114 -8.05 -2.41 5.21
N TYR A 115 -7.93 -1.30 5.95
CA TYR A 115 -8.90 -0.94 6.98
C TYR A 115 -10.30 -0.67 6.39
N GLY A 116 -10.38 -0.11 5.19
CA GLY A 116 -11.65 0.25 4.54
C GLY A 116 -12.63 -0.92 4.35
N ILE A 117 -12.14 -2.14 4.10
CA ILE A 117 -13.01 -3.33 3.97
C ILE A 117 -13.44 -3.92 5.32
N LEU A 118 -12.83 -3.49 6.43
CA LEU A 118 -13.15 -3.97 7.78
C LEU A 118 -14.36 -3.25 8.37
N THR A 119 -15.43 -3.15 7.57
CA THR A 119 -16.68 -2.50 7.92
C THR A 119 -17.85 -3.44 7.56
N PRO A 120 -19.04 -3.24 8.14
CA PRO A 120 -20.21 -4.02 7.75
C PRO A 120 -20.57 -3.79 6.28
N PRO A 121 -21.03 -4.83 5.54
CA PRO A 121 -21.33 -6.19 6.01
C PRO A 121 -20.13 -7.16 6.08
N GLN A 122 -18.95 -6.78 5.61
CA GLN A 122 -17.81 -7.67 5.44
C GLN A 122 -17.17 -8.09 6.78
N TYR A 123 -17.16 -7.19 7.77
CA TYR A 123 -16.60 -7.43 9.09
C TYR A 123 -17.42 -6.72 10.17
N LYS A 124 -17.66 -7.40 11.30
CA LYS A 124 -18.37 -6.88 12.48
C LYS A 124 -17.55 -7.13 13.73
#